data_AF-A0AAW6BEI0-F1
#
_entry.id   AF-A0AAW6BEI0-F1
#
_cell.length_a   1.000
_cell.length_b   1.000
_cell.length_c   1.000
_cell.angle_alpha   90.00
_cell.angle_beta   90.00
_cell.angle_gamma   90.00
#
_symmetry.space_group_name_H-M   'P 1'
#
loop_
_entity.id
_entity.type
_entity.pdbx_description
1 polymer ?
#
loop_
_entity_poly.entity_id
_entity_poly.type
_entity_poly.pdbx_seq_one_letter_code
_entity_poly.pdbx_strand_id
1 'polypeptide(L)'
;MKLVPNFEQIVNDSRGLWLSGLFSSIIGWNPGYDLPAYKEIFFITLKILLDKDIIRFCEPTDPLGHDIAYWKTDSNTIIRYLRECWPKGISHENDENLITYFYEVPAILWSDGTGNYLGS
;
A
#
# COMPACT_ATOMS: atom_id res chain seq x y z
N MET A 1 4.72 -17.85 12.31
CA MET A 1 4.87 -17.99 10.85
C MET A 1 4.82 -16.58 10.25
N LYS A 2 5.92 -16.07 9.69
CA LYS A 2 5.89 -14.74 9.05
C LYS A 2 5.10 -14.89 7.75
N LEU A 3 3.89 -14.30 7.69
CA LEU A 3 3.00 -14.34 6.52
C LEU A 3 3.59 -13.63 5.30
N VAL A 4 4.53 -12.71 5.52
CA VAL A 4 5.26 -11.97 4.49
C VAL A 4 6.76 -12.14 4.74
N PRO A 5 7.54 -12.71 3.81
CA PRO A 5 8.99 -12.77 3.94
C PRO A 5 9.59 -11.36 3.94
N ASN A 6 10.68 -11.17 4.69
CA ASN A 6 11.40 -9.89 4.78
C ASN A 6 10.53 -8.67 5.18
N PHE A 7 9.41 -8.89 5.88
CA PHE A 7 8.44 -7.86 6.26
C PHE A 7 9.08 -6.63 6.93
N GLU A 8 9.97 -6.82 7.90
CA GLU A 8 10.58 -5.70 8.63
C GLU A 8 11.44 -4.82 7.70
N GLN A 9 12.19 -5.45 6.79
CA GLN A 9 13.02 -4.75 5.80
C GLN A 9 12.15 -3.97 4.81
N ILE A 10 11.09 -4.62 4.28
CA ILE A 10 10.11 -3.97 3.39
C ILE A 10 9.53 -2.73 4.05
N VAL A 11 9.06 -2.86 5.30
CA VAL A 11 8.42 -1.74 6.01
C VAL A 11 9.41 -0.62 6.26
N ASN A 12 10.64 -0.93 6.71
CA ASN A 12 11.64 0.11 6.97
C ASN A 12 12.03 0.88 5.71
N ASP A 13 12.22 0.19 4.59
CA ASP A 13 12.59 0.84 3.31
C ASP A 13 11.41 1.60 2.68
N SER A 14 10.18 1.28 3.08
CA SER A 14 8.96 1.91 2.54
C SER A 14 8.48 3.12 3.34
N ARG A 15 8.98 3.34 4.56
CA ARG A 15 8.48 4.40 5.44
C ARG A 15 8.59 5.77 4.78
N GLY A 16 7.48 6.50 4.74
CA GLY A 16 7.44 7.82 4.13
C GLY A 16 7.57 7.80 2.61
N LEU A 17 7.32 6.66 1.95
CA LEU A 17 7.21 6.55 0.50
C LEU A 17 5.75 6.38 0.06
N TRP A 18 5.50 6.63 -1.22
CA TRP A 18 4.24 6.31 -1.90
C TRP A 18 3.99 4.80 -1.96
N LEU A 19 2.76 4.44 -2.31
CA LEU A 19 2.32 3.07 -2.42
C LEU A 19 3.14 2.24 -3.43
N SER A 20 3.59 2.88 -4.51
CA SER A 20 4.53 2.32 -5.49
C SER A 20 5.90 2.00 -4.88
N GLY A 21 6.37 2.80 -3.92
CA GLY A 21 7.60 2.56 -3.16
C GLY A 21 7.49 1.32 -2.26
N LEU A 22 6.33 1.12 -1.63
CA LEU A 22 6.03 -0.11 -0.89
C LEU A 22 6.03 -1.33 -1.81
N PHE A 23 5.37 -1.24 -2.96
CA PHE A 23 5.34 -2.33 -3.93
C PHE A 23 6.74 -2.66 -4.48
N SER A 24 7.54 -1.64 -4.77
CA SER A 24 8.94 -1.80 -5.21
C SER A 24 9.81 -2.47 -4.14
N SER A 25 9.64 -2.10 -2.87
CA SER A 25 10.34 -2.72 -1.74
C SER A 25 9.98 -4.19 -1.58
N ILE A 26 8.71 -4.55 -1.80
CA ILE A 26 8.27 -5.95 -1.80
C ILE A 26 9.00 -6.75 -2.88
N ILE A 27 9.08 -6.22 -4.11
CA ILE A 27 9.79 -6.90 -5.22
C ILE A 27 11.27 -7.04 -4.89
N GLY A 28 11.92 -5.95 -4.45
CA GLY A 28 13.35 -5.93 -4.15
C GLY A 28 13.76 -6.91 -3.05
N TRP A 29 12.95 -7.02 -1.99
CA TRP A 29 13.23 -7.95 -0.89
C TRP A 29 12.73 -9.37 -1.12
N ASN A 30 11.95 -9.63 -2.17
CA ASN A 30 11.41 -10.95 -2.48
C ASN A 30 11.64 -11.34 -3.95
N PRO A 31 12.89 -11.32 -4.45
CA PRO A 31 13.15 -11.58 -5.85
C PRO A 31 12.72 -13.00 -6.27
N GLY A 32 12.27 -13.14 -7.51
CA GLY A 32 11.95 -14.42 -8.13
C GLY A 32 10.49 -14.87 -8.03
N TYR A 33 9.61 -14.07 -7.41
CA TYR A 33 8.17 -14.26 -7.53
C TYR A 33 7.61 -13.68 -8.83
N ASP A 34 6.39 -14.10 -9.19
CA ASP A 34 5.62 -13.53 -10.29
C ASP A 34 4.69 -12.40 -9.79
N LEU A 35 4.12 -11.65 -10.74
CA LEU A 35 3.26 -10.50 -10.45
C LEU A 35 2.01 -10.87 -9.61
N PRO A 36 1.30 -12.00 -9.86
CA PRO A 36 0.23 -12.45 -8.98
C PRO A 36 0.68 -12.67 -7.53
N ALA A 37 1.84 -13.28 -7.31
CA ALA A 37 2.38 -13.46 -5.96
C ALA A 37 2.75 -12.12 -5.32
N TYR A 38 3.41 -11.21 -6.04
CA TYR A 38 3.71 -9.87 -5.53
C TYR A 38 2.44 -9.09 -5.16
N LYS A 39 1.39 -9.18 -5.98
CA LYS A 39 0.10 -8.58 -5.69
C LYS A 39 -0.48 -9.09 -4.36
N GLU A 40 -0.46 -10.40 -4.14
CA GLU A 40 -0.98 -10.96 -2.89
C GLU A 40 -0.12 -10.57 -1.68
N ILE A 41 1.22 -10.59 -1.82
CA ILE A 41 2.13 -10.12 -0.77
C ILE A 41 1.85 -8.64 -0.44
N PHE A 42 1.62 -7.82 -1.46
CA PHE A 42 1.30 -6.40 -1.31
C PHE A 42 0.03 -6.17 -0.52
N PHE A 43 -1.07 -6.81 -0.88
CA PHE A 43 -2.33 -6.63 -0.15
C PHE A 43 -2.30 -7.23 1.26
N ILE A 44 -1.60 -8.34 1.48
CA ILE A 44 -1.38 -8.90 2.83
C ILE A 44 -0.55 -7.91 3.67
N THR A 45 0.51 -7.33 3.08
CA THR A 45 1.36 -6.33 3.74
C THR A 45 0.55 -5.11 4.16
N LEU A 46 -0.25 -4.54 3.24
CA LEU A 46 -1.14 -3.42 3.55
C LEU A 46 -2.12 -3.75 4.67
N LYS A 47 -2.73 -4.94 4.64
CA LYS A 47 -3.68 -5.36 5.68
C LYS A 47 -3.01 -5.41 7.05
N ILE A 48 -1.82 -5.99 7.14
CA ILE A 48 -1.04 -6.04 8.39
C ILE A 48 -0.70 -4.64 8.88
N LEU A 49 -0.29 -3.74 7.99
CA LEU A 49 0.08 -2.36 8.36
C LEU A 49 -1.13 -1.54 8.83
N LEU A 50 -2.28 -1.72 8.19
CA LEU A 50 -3.54 -1.09 8.60
C LEU A 50 -4.03 -1.61 9.95
N ASP A 51 -4.02 -2.92 10.16
CA ASP A 51 -4.45 -3.55 11.42
C ASP A 51 -3.58 -3.15 12.62
N LYS A 52 -2.33 -2.76 12.35
CA LYS A 52 -1.35 -2.32 13.35
C LYS A 52 -1.29 -0.80 13.51
N ASP A 53 -2.16 -0.05 12.85
CA ASP A 53 -2.14 1.42 12.86
C ASP A 53 -0.79 2.02 12.41
N ILE A 54 -0.02 1.29 11.60
CA ILE A 54 1.27 1.77 11.06
C ILE A 54 1.02 2.69 9.85
N ILE A 55 -0.07 2.42 9.12
CA ILE A 55 -0.49 3.25 7.99
C ILE A 55 -1.98 3.56 8.07
N ARG A 56 -2.37 4.63 7.40
CA ARG A 56 -3.73 4.98 7.02
C ARG A 56 -3.75 5.34 5.53
N PHE A 57 -4.94 5.62 5.01
CA PHE A 57 -5.12 6.16 3.67
C PHE A 57 -5.96 7.43 3.74
N CYS A 58 -5.77 8.32 2.79
CA CYS A 58 -6.75 9.36 2.49
C CYS A 58 -8.11 8.73 2.11
N GLU A 59 -9.19 9.50 2.22
CA GLU A 59 -10.52 9.02 1.83
C GLU A 59 -10.69 9.12 0.29
N PRO A 60 -11.43 8.21 -0.38
CA PRO A 60 -11.62 8.28 -1.83
C PRO A 60 -12.21 9.58 -2.38
N THR A 61 -13.01 10.28 -1.58
CA THR A 61 -13.61 11.59 -1.90
C THR A 61 -12.64 12.75 -1.70
N ASP A 62 -11.57 12.55 -0.93
CA ASP A 62 -10.49 13.50 -0.68
C ASP A 62 -9.14 12.75 -0.75
N PRO A 63 -8.74 12.26 -1.94
CA PRO A 63 -7.65 11.30 -2.08
C PRO A 63 -6.26 11.89 -1.77
N LEU A 64 -6.16 13.22 -1.68
CA LEU A 64 -4.95 13.95 -1.29
C LEU A 64 -5.00 14.44 0.17
N GLY A 65 -6.12 14.25 0.88
CA GLY A 65 -6.23 14.52 2.32
C GLY A 65 -6.21 16.01 2.68
N HIS A 66 -6.84 16.87 1.87
CA HIS A 66 -6.90 18.31 2.14
C HIS A 66 -7.86 18.68 3.28
N ASP A 67 -9.01 18.01 3.34
CA ASP A 67 -10.12 18.32 4.25
C ASP A 67 -10.33 17.22 5.30
N ILE A 68 -9.99 15.98 4.96
CA ILE A 68 -10.19 14.80 5.79
C ILE A 68 -8.83 14.20 6.13
N ALA A 69 -8.51 14.19 7.43
CA ALA A 69 -7.19 13.73 7.92
C ALA A 69 -6.81 12.32 7.43
N TYR A 70 -7.77 11.40 7.40
CA TYR A 70 -7.64 10.07 6.81
C TYR A 70 -9.01 9.37 6.76
N TRP A 71 -9.10 8.31 5.95
CA TRP A 71 -10.28 7.48 5.79
C TRP A 71 -10.62 6.72 7.07
N LYS A 72 -11.71 7.10 7.74
CA LYS A 72 -12.17 6.50 9.00
C LYS A 72 -13.03 5.26 8.76
N THR A 73 -12.41 4.19 8.26
CA THR A 73 -13.05 2.89 8.06
C THR A 73 -12.15 1.72 8.48
N ASP A 74 -12.68 0.50 8.46
CA ASP A 74 -11.93 -0.70 8.80
C ASP A 74 -11.00 -1.15 7.66
N SER A 75 -9.96 -1.90 8.03
CA SER A 75 -8.94 -2.33 7.08
C SER A 75 -9.47 -3.25 5.98
N ASN A 76 -10.53 -4.03 6.20
CA ASN A 76 -11.10 -4.86 5.13
C ASN A 76 -11.78 -4.00 4.07
N THR A 77 -12.46 -2.93 4.48
CA THR A 77 -13.10 -1.98 3.56
C THR A 77 -12.05 -1.31 2.67
N ILE A 78 -10.94 -0.84 3.23
CA ILE A 78 -9.83 -0.24 2.47
C ILE A 78 -9.22 -1.25 1.50
N ILE A 79 -8.88 -2.45 1.98
CA ILE A 79 -8.26 -3.49 1.12
C ILE A 79 -9.20 -3.91 0.00
N ARG A 80 -10.50 -4.06 0.26
CA ARG A 80 -11.48 -4.38 -0.78
C ARG A 80 -11.49 -3.30 -1.85
N TYR A 81 -11.59 -2.03 -1.47
CA TYR A 81 -11.57 -0.90 -2.40
C TYR A 81 -10.30 -0.90 -3.27
N LEU A 82 -9.12 -0.99 -2.65
CA LEU A 82 -7.85 -1.01 -3.37
C LEU A 82 -7.72 -2.20 -4.33
N ARG A 83 -8.27 -3.37 -3.97
CA ARG A 83 -8.31 -4.56 -4.83
C ARG A 83 -9.28 -4.40 -6.00
N GLU A 84 -10.43 -3.77 -5.79
CA GLU A 84 -11.42 -3.48 -6.84
C GLU A 84 -10.87 -2.49 -7.87
N CYS A 85 -10.05 -1.53 -7.43
CA CYS A 85 -9.34 -0.59 -8.30
C CYS A 85 -8.13 -1.21 -9.03
N TRP A 86 -7.66 -2.40 -8.64
CA TRP A 86 -6.45 -2.98 -9.21
C TRP A 86 -6.63 -3.26 -10.72
N PRO A 87 -5.70 -2.83 -11.58
CA PRO A 87 -5.86 -2.89 -13.02
C PRO A 87 -5.91 -4.33 -13.54
N LYS A 88 -6.70 -4.54 -14.60
CA LYS A 88 -6.83 -5.82 -15.29
C LYS A 88 -5.79 -5.92 -16.41
N GLY A 89 -5.33 -7.12 -16.70
CA GLY A 89 -4.46 -7.38 -17.86
C GLY A 89 -3.01 -6.93 -17.70
N ILE A 90 -2.57 -6.54 -16.51
CA ILE A 90 -1.18 -6.20 -16.25
C ILE A 90 -0.28 -7.43 -16.42
N SER A 91 0.86 -7.23 -17.09
CA SER A 91 1.76 -8.34 -17.45
C SER A 91 3.11 -8.31 -16.73
N HIS A 92 3.53 -7.16 -16.21
CA HIS A 92 4.80 -6.98 -15.51
C HIS A 92 4.75 -5.79 -14.52
N GLU A 93 5.74 -5.67 -13.64
CA GLU A 93 5.77 -4.65 -12.59
C GLU A 93 5.86 -3.19 -13.08
N ASN A 94 6.37 -2.98 -14.30
CA ASN A 94 6.50 -1.65 -14.91
C ASN A 94 5.33 -1.31 -15.87
N ASP A 95 4.20 -2.00 -15.75
CA ASP A 95 3.04 -1.77 -16.62
C ASP A 95 2.46 -0.38 -16.35
N GLU A 96 2.20 0.41 -17.40
CA GLU A 96 1.70 1.78 -17.29
C GLU A 96 0.37 1.86 -16.52
N ASN A 97 -0.49 0.83 -16.62
CA ASN A 97 -1.74 0.78 -15.87
C ASN A 97 -1.49 0.54 -14.38
N LEU A 98 -0.46 -0.24 -14.04
CA LEU A 98 -0.06 -0.46 -12.66
C LEU A 98 0.57 0.80 -12.07
N ILE A 99 1.38 1.52 -12.85
CA ILE A 99 1.93 2.82 -12.45
C ILE A 99 0.77 3.78 -12.19
N THR A 100 -0.14 3.96 -13.16
CA THR A 100 -1.32 4.83 -13.04
C THR A 100 -2.14 4.50 -11.79
N TYR A 101 -2.39 3.21 -11.53
CA TYR A 101 -3.10 2.77 -10.33
C TYR A 101 -2.51 3.34 -9.04
N PHE A 102 -1.18 3.34 -8.87
CA PHE A 102 -0.55 3.86 -7.64
C PHE A 102 -0.72 5.37 -7.45
N TYR A 103 -1.04 6.12 -8.51
CA TYR A 103 -1.28 7.57 -8.45
C TYR A 103 -2.77 7.92 -8.33
N GLU A 104 -3.67 7.04 -8.77
CA GLU A 104 -5.12 7.30 -8.76
C GLU A 104 -5.82 6.82 -7.48
N VAL A 105 -5.26 5.82 -6.79
CA VAL A 105 -5.80 5.40 -5.48
C VAL A 105 -5.49 6.44 -4.40
N PRO A 106 -6.28 6.49 -3.30
CA PRO A 106 -6.01 7.42 -2.22
C PRO A 106 -4.59 7.30 -1.68
N ALA A 107 -4.00 8.42 -1.30
CA ALA A 107 -2.63 8.45 -0.80
C ALA A 107 -2.48 7.62 0.48
N ILE A 108 -1.36 6.92 0.59
CA ILE A 108 -0.93 6.24 1.82
C ILE A 108 -0.35 7.27 2.79
N LEU A 109 -0.70 7.13 4.07
CA LEU A 109 -0.21 7.97 5.16
C LEU A 109 0.51 7.09 6.19
N TRP A 110 1.73 7.45 6.55
CA TRP A 110 2.57 6.71 7.49
C TRP A 110 2.49 7.29 8.89
N SER A 111 2.37 6.44 9.91
CA SER A 111 2.40 6.91 11.30
C SER A 111 3.78 7.49 11.64
N ASP A 112 3.78 8.64 12.32
CA ASP A 112 5.00 9.23 12.89
C ASP A 112 5.35 8.67 14.28
N GLY A 113 4.55 7.74 14.80
CA GLY A 113 4.70 7.15 16.14
C GLY A 113 4.19 8.02 17.29
N THR A 114 3.71 9.24 17.00
CA THR A 114 3.14 10.17 18.00
C THR A 114 1.62 10.24 17.95
N GLY A 115 1.00 9.47 17.05
CA GLY A 115 -0.44 9.45 16.81
C GLY A 115 -0.88 10.27 15.59
N ASN A 116 0.05 10.90 14.87
CA ASN A 116 -0.23 11.53 13.58
C ASN A 116 0.16 10.62 12.42
N TYR A 117 -0.36 10.94 11.24
CA TYR A 117 -0.04 10.27 10.00
C TYR A 117 0.41 11.30 8.96
N LEU A 118 1.47 10.99 8.24
CA LEU A 118 2.09 11.85 7.25
C LEU A 118 2.02 11.20 5.87
N GLY A 119 1.52 11.96 4.90
CA GLY A 119 1.64 11.59 3.49
C GLY A 119 3.09 11.66 3.02
N SER A 120 3.37 10.95 1.94
CA SER A 120 4.66 11.00 1.25
C SER A 120 4.63 11.93 0.05
#